data_AF-A0A9Q9AKR8-F1
#
_entry.id   AF-A0A9Q9AKR8-F1
#
_cell.length_a   1.000
_cell.length_b   1.000
_cell.length_c   1.000
_cell.angle_alpha   90.00
_cell.angle_beta   90.00
_cell.angle_gamma   90.00
#
_symmetry.space_group_name_H-M   'P 1'
#
loop_
_entity.id
_entity.type
_entity.pdbx_description
1 polymer ?
#
loop_
_entity_poly.entity_id
_entity_poly.type
_entity_poly.pdbx_seq_one_letter_code
_entity_poly.pdbx_strand_id
1 'polypeptide(L)'
;MPEIYVMGKGNLIQLGNSDTVELAVQSMNNILDELRDTTDNFKNLHNIGPGANAKKGAAVYSKAPPLASINAQALIELLSHPWFTRLWVIQEAFKAPVNTCYYGQARFPLEDVLRICVWIGYNRGFCPRELIGCFGAKQGPRLWVFLDRQYGTNRDSGF
;
A
#
# COMPACT_ATOMS: atom_id res chain seq x y z
N MET A 1 -5.04 -27.60 0.79
CA MET A 1 -6.06 -26.77 1.46
C MET A 1 -6.05 -25.29 1.03
N PRO A 2 -6.04 -24.94 -0.27
CA PRO A 2 -6.29 -23.56 -0.70
C PRO A 2 -7.78 -23.23 -0.91
N GLU A 3 -8.70 -24.21 -0.91
CA GLU A 3 -10.11 -23.99 -1.27
C GLU A 3 -10.91 -23.15 -0.26
N ILE A 4 -10.48 -23.11 1.01
CA ILE A 4 -11.24 -22.44 2.09
C ILE A 4 -11.34 -20.92 1.87
N TYR A 5 -10.31 -20.31 1.27
CA TYR A 5 -10.29 -18.86 1.03
C TYR A 5 -11.04 -18.43 -0.23
N VAL A 6 -11.29 -19.36 -1.15
CA VAL A 6 -11.93 -19.07 -2.45
C VAL A 6 -13.45 -18.90 -2.32
N MET A 7 -14.06 -19.49 -1.28
CA MET A 7 -15.51 -19.39 -1.03
C MET A 7 -15.90 -18.22 -0.13
N GLY A 8 -14.94 -17.49 0.42
CA GLY A 8 -15.18 -16.32 1.25
C GLY A 8 -15.60 -15.09 0.44
N LYS A 9 -16.56 -14.29 0.94
CA LYS A 9 -16.96 -13.02 0.31
C LYS A 9 -15.89 -11.93 0.37
N GLY A 10 -14.84 -12.12 1.18
CA GLY A 10 -13.73 -11.19 1.38
C GLY A 10 -12.92 -11.55 2.62
N ASN A 11 -11.78 -10.89 2.81
CA ASN A 11 -10.92 -11.02 3.97
C ASN A 11 -10.98 -9.76 4.84
N LEU A 12 -10.91 -9.96 6.16
CA LEU A 12 -10.84 -8.88 7.14
C LEU A 12 -9.44 -8.86 7.72
N ILE A 13 -8.77 -7.71 7.59
CA ILE A 13 -7.39 -7.53 8.03
C ILE A 13 -7.39 -6.60 9.24
N GLN A 14 -7.12 -7.15 10.41
CA GLN A 14 -6.97 -6.36 11.62
C GLN A 14 -5.54 -5.76 11.68
N LEU A 15 -5.44 -4.44 11.52
CA LEU A 15 -4.21 -3.65 11.62
C LEU A 15 -4.01 -3.05 13.02
N GLY A 16 -4.79 -3.51 14.00
CA GLY A 16 -4.67 -3.13 15.40
C GLY A 16 -5.51 -1.91 15.75
N ASN A 17 -5.16 -1.28 16.87
CA ASN A 17 -5.78 -0.06 17.37
C ASN A 17 -4.68 0.91 17.81
N SER A 18 -4.84 2.20 17.55
CA SER A 18 -3.94 3.26 18.01
C SER A 18 -4.73 4.54 18.23
N ASP A 19 -4.21 5.41 19.08
CA ASP A 19 -4.76 6.76 19.27
C ASP A 19 -4.51 7.65 18.03
N THR A 20 -3.63 7.23 17.12
CA THR A 20 -3.27 7.97 15.90
C THR A 20 -4.10 7.57 14.67
N VAL A 21 -5.15 6.75 14.83
CA VAL A 21 -5.98 6.23 13.74
C VAL A 21 -6.49 7.33 12.81
N GLU A 22 -7.06 8.40 13.36
CA GLU A 22 -7.62 9.49 12.55
C GLU A 22 -6.55 10.22 11.74
N LEU A 23 -5.38 10.45 12.35
CA LEU A 23 -4.24 11.11 11.72
C LEU A 23 -3.64 10.24 10.60
N ALA A 24 -3.59 8.93 10.81
CA ALA A 24 -3.16 7.97 9.80
C ALA A 24 -4.13 8.03 8.60
N VAL A 25 -5.43 7.89 8.85
CA VAL A 25 -6.47 7.89 7.80
C VAL A 25 -6.47 9.21 7.02
N GLN A 26 -6.37 10.35 7.71
CA GLN A 26 -6.26 11.65 7.06
C GLN A 26 -5.04 11.72 6.15
N SER A 27 -3.87 11.27 6.64
CA SER A 27 -2.64 11.23 5.84
C SER A 27 -2.78 10.31 4.63
N MET A 28 -3.44 9.16 4.78
CA MET A 28 -3.72 8.27 3.65
C MET A 28 -4.59 8.95 2.60
N ASN A 29 -5.67 9.60 3.01
CA ASN A 29 -6.58 10.28 2.09
C ASN A 29 -5.85 11.38 1.31
N ASN A 30 -5.04 12.20 1.98
CA ASN A 30 -4.23 13.24 1.33
C ASN A 30 -3.27 12.64 0.28
N ILE A 31 -2.61 11.52 0.61
CA ILE A 31 -1.72 10.82 -0.33
C ILE A 31 -2.51 10.24 -1.50
N LEU A 32 -3.67 9.62 -1.24
CA LEU A 32 -4.49 9.01 -2.28
C LEU A 32 -5.04 10.07 -3.24
N ASP A 33 -5.43 11.24 -2.74
CA ASP A 33 -5.88 12.36 -3.57
C ASP A 33 -4.74 12.88 -4.46
N GLU A 34 -3.55 13.10 -3.90
CA GLU A 34 -2.38 13.47 -4.70
C GLU A 34 -2.02 12.39 -5.73
N LEU A 35 -2.10 11.12 -5.36
CA LEU A 35 -1.89 10.02 -6.30
C LEU A 35 -2.93 10.04 -7.43
N ARG A 36 -4.22 10.23 -7.14
CA ARG A 36 -5.27 10.32 -8.15
C ARG A 36 -4.96 11.44 -9.14
N ASP A 37 -4.58 12.60 -8.64
CA ASP A 37 -4.28 13.77 -9.47
C ASP A 37 -3.04 13.53 -10.35
N THR A 38 -1.98 12.97 -9.77
CA THR A 38 -0.69 12.80 -10.47
C THR A 38 -0.65 11.61 -11.41
N THR A 39 -1.54 10.63 -11.26
CA THR A 39 -1.48 9.37 -12.01
C THR A 39 -2.73 9.10 -12.86
N ASP A 40 -3.53 10.12 -13.17
CA ASP A 40 -4.82 9.99 -13.89
C ASP A 40 -5.69 8.92 -13.24
N ASN A 41 -6.06 9.16 -11.99
CA ASN A 41 -6.87 8.28 -11.16
C ASN A 41 -6.28 6.85 -11.08
N PHE A 42 -4.98 6.76 -10.72
CA PHE A 42 -4.19 5.53 -10.57
C PHE A 42 -3.84 4.76 -11.86
N LYS A 43 -4.39 5.13 -13.02
CA LYS A 43 -4.10 4.43 -14.30
C LYS A 43 -2.60 4.38 -14.61
N ASN A 44 -1.89 5.45 -14.28
CA ASN A 44 -0.45 5.60 -14.50
C ASN A 44 0.41 5.26 -13.27
N LEU A 45 -0.16 4.66 -12.22
CA LEU A 45 0.57 4.35 -10.99
C LEU A 45 1.76 3.40 -11.22
N HIS A 46 1.64 2.51 -12.21
CA HIS A 46 2.71 1.61 -12.64
C HIS A 46 3.97 2.33 -13.16
N ASN A 47 3.86 3.60 -13.58
CA ASN A 47 5.00 4.41 -14.03
C ASN A 47 5.85 4.96 -12.88
N ILE A 48 5.35 4.88 -11.64
CA ILE A 48 6.08 5.31 -10.44
C ILE A 48 6.28 4.17 -9.42
N GLY A 49 5.58 3.05 -9.61
CA GLY A 49 5.70 1.85 -8.79
C GLY A 49 6.92 0.98 -9.10
N PRO A 50 7.09 -0.13 -8.36
CA PRO A 50 8.17 -1.07 -8.60
C PRO A 50 8.15 -1.60 -10.04
N GLY A 51 9.30 -1.56 -10.70
CA GLY A 51 9.43 -2.02 -12.09
C GLY A 51 9.07 -0.99 -13.16
N ALA A 52 8.68 0.24 -12.81
CA ALA A 52 8.39 1.33 -13.75
C ALA A 52 9.48 1.54 -14.83
N ASN A 53 10.73 1.28 -14.47
CA ASN A 53 11.90 1.41 -15.32
C ASN A 53 12.62 0.07 -15.50
N ALA A 54 11.90 -1.06 -15.53
CA ALA A 54 12.48 -2.40 -15.65
C ALA A 54 13.46 -2.55 -16.83
N LYS A 55 13.25 -1.79 -17.92
CA LYS A 55 14.16 -1.75 -19.08
C LYS A 55 15.51 -1.03 -18.83
N LYS A 56 15.60 -0.17 -17.80
CA LYS A 56 16.80 0.63 -17.47
C LYS A 56 17.40 0.31 -16.10
N GLY A 57 16.78 -0.59 -15.32
CA GLY A 57 17.29 -1.01 -14.01
C GLY A 57 17.30 0.06 -12.91
N ALA A 58 16.73 1.25 -13.16
CA ALA A 58 16.77 2.38 -12.24
C ALA A 58 15.41 2.61 -11.57
N ALA A 59 15.38 2.79 -10.25
CA ALA A 59 14.17 3.21 -9.56
C ALA A 59 13.74 4.63 -10.00
N VAL A 60 12.42 4.85 -10.08
CA VAL A 60 11.83 6.15 -10.39
C VAL A 60 11.56 6.87 -9.07
N TYR A 61 12.02 8.11 -8.94
CA TYR A 61 11.83 8.94 -7.74
C TYR A 61 11.28 10.30 -8.12
N SER A 62 10.49 10.89 -7.22
CA SER A 62 10.01 12.25 -7.38
C SER A 62 11.17 13.24 -7.38
N LYS A 63 11.09 14.24 -8.24
CA LYS A 63 12.03 15.37 -8.31
C LYS A 63 11.56 16.59 -7.53
N ALA A 64 10.30 16.59 -7.08
CA ALA A 64 9.69 17.69 -6.36
C ALA A 64 9.10 17.19 -5.03
N PRO A 65 9.07 18.05 -3.99
CA PRO A 65 8.40 17.70 -2.74
C PRO A 65 6.94 17.33 -2.98
N PRO A 66 6.40 16.35 -2.23
CA PRO A 66 4.99 16.01 -2.29
C PRO A 66 4.10 17.17 -1.83
N LEU A 67 2.89 17.24 -2.39
CA LEU A 67 1.85 18.18 -1.96
C LEU A 67 1.04 17.64 -0.79
N ALA A 68 0.92 16.31 -0.65
CA ALA A 68 0.18 15.72 0.44
C ALA A 68 0.81 16.05 1.80
N SER A 69 0.00 16.64 2.68
CA SER A 69 0.35 16.78 4.09
C SER A 69 0.23 15.42 4.79
N ILE A 70 1.31 14.98 5.43
CA ILE A 70 1.36 13.67 6.09
C ILE A 70 1.74 13.78 7.56
N ASN A 71 1.09 12.96 8.40
CA ASN A 71 1.55 12.65 9.73
C ASN A 71 2.41 11.38 9.67
N ALA A 72 3.73 11.56 9.57
CA ALA A 72 4.65 10.45 9.40
C ALA A 72 4.61 9.45 10.56
N GLN A 73 4.43 9.91 11.81
CA GLN A 73 4.38 9.05 12.98
C GLN A 73 3.16 8.11 12.94
N ALA A 74 1.99 8.64 12.61
CA ALA A 74 0.78 7.85 12.47
C ALA A 74 0.90 6.80 11.33
N LEU A 75 1.53 7.18 10.21
CA LEU A 75 1.81 6.24 9.12
C LEU A 75 2.85 5.18 9.51
N ILE A 76 3.86 5.54 10.29
CA ILE A 76 4.85 4.58 10.83
C ILE A 76 4.14 3.54 11.69
N GLU A 77 3.25 3.95 12.60
CA GLU A 77 2.50 3.03 13.46
C GLU A 77 1.64 2.06 12.64
N LEU A 78 0.87 2.59 11.69
CA LEU A 78 0.05 1.77 10.78
C LEU A 78 0.90 0.74 10.02
N LEU A 79 2.00 1.19 9.39
CA LEU A 79 2.84 0.36 8.53
C LEU A 79 3.84 -0.52 9.29
N SER A 80 3.96 -0.33 10.61
CA SER A 80 4.76 -1.21 11.48
C SER A 80 3.94 -2.39 12.00
N HIS A 81 2.65 -2.48 11.67
CA HIS A 81 1.81 -3.58 12.15
C HIS A 81 2.35 -4.95 11.70
N PRO A 82 2.35 -5.98 12.57
CA PRO A 82 2.89 -7.31 12.26
C PRO A 82 2.24 -8.01 11.06
N TRP A 83 1.09 -7.53 10.60
CA TRP A 83 0.48 -8.05 9.38
C TRP A 83 1.43 -7.94 8.18
N PHE A 84 2.19 -6.86 8.04
CA PHE A 84 3.13 -6.66 6.93
C PHE A 84 4.35 -7.60 6.95
N THR A 85 4.61 -8.31 8.06
CA THR A 85 5.75 -9.22 8.20
C THR A 85 5.38 -10.69 8.02
N ARG A 86 4.07 -11.02 7.92
CA ARG A 86 3.60 -12.41 7.84
C ARG A 86 3.67 -12.91 6.40
N LEU A 87 4.37 -14.02 6.19
CA LEU A 87 4.55 -14.64 4.86
C LEU A 87 3.22 -15.08 4.21
N TRP A 88 2.30 -15.63 5.00
CA TRP A 88 1.02 -16.19 4.53
C TRP A 88 0.01 -15.14 4.05
N VAL A 89 0.27 -13.87 4.34
CA VAL A 89 -0.59 -12.74 3.99
C VAL A 89 -0.80 -12.60 2.48
N ILE A 90 0.22 -12.90 1.68
CA ILE A 90 0.08 -12.86 0.21
C ILE A 90 -0.95 -13.89 -0.24
N GLN A 91 -0.90 -15.12 0.28
CA GLN A 91 -1.80 -16.19 -0.16
C GLN A 91 -3.25 -15.93 0.27
N GLU A 92 -3.46 -15.41 1.48
CA GLU A 92 -4.78 -15.07 2.00
C GLU A 92 -5.40 -13.86 1.29
N ALA A 93 -4.62 -12.78 1.13
CA ALA A 93 -5.10 -11.56 0.51
C ALA A 93 -5.27 -11.69 -1.01
N PHE A 94 -4.45 -12.50 -1.68
CA PHE A 94 -4.54 -12.69 -3.12
C PHE A 94 -5.83 -13.43 -3.52
N LYS A 95 -6.22 -14.45 -2.75
CA LYS A 95 -7.38 -15.30 -3.06
C LYS A 95 -8.72 -14.65 -2.71
N ALA A 96 -8.76 -13.80 -1.69
CA ALA A 96 -9.98 -13.11 -1.31
C ALA A 96 -10.39 -12.06 -2.36
N PRO A 97 -11.69 -11.99 -2.75
CA PRO A 97 -12.16 -11.05 -3.76
C PRO A 97 -12.06 -9.58 -3.33
N VAL A 98 -12.13 -9.33 -2.02
CA VAL A 98 -12.05 -8.01 -1.39
C VAL A 98 -11.26 -8.15 -0.10
N ASN A 99 -10.36 -7.21 0.17
CA ASN A 99 -9.58 -7.16 1.41
C ASN A 99 -9.89 -5.85 2.15
N THR A 100 -10.60 -5.93 3.27
CA THR A 100 -10.94 -4.75 4.08
C THR A 100 -10.04 -4.69 5.31
N CYS A 101 -9.30 -3.60 5.45
CA CYS A 101 -8.49 -3.31 6.62
C CYS A 101 -9.31 -2.61 7.70
N TYR A 102 -9.06 -3.01 8.94
CA TYR A 102 -9.61 -2.42 10.15
C TYR A 102 -8.46 -1.87 10.99
N TYR A 103 -8.49 -0.58 11.28
CA TYR A 103 -7.52 0.09 12.14
C TYR A 103 -8.27 0.94 13.15
N GLY A 104 -8.37 0.46 14.39
CA GLY A 104 -9.32 0.99 15.37
C GLY A 104 -10.76 0.95 14.84
N GLN A 105 -11.40 2.12 14.74
CA GLN A 105 -12.74 2.27 14.17
C GLN A 105 -12.73 2.53 12.65
N ALA A 106 -11.57 2.82 12.07
CA ALA A 106 -11.45 3.11 10.65
C ALA A 106 -11.49 1.84 9.80
N ARG A 107 -12.10 1.97 8.61
CA ARG A 107 -12.19 0.90 7.62
C ARG A 107 -11.79 1.44 6.26
N PHE A 108 -10.90 0.72 5.59
CA PHE A 108 -10.44 1.08 4.25
C PHE A 108 -10.00 -0.16 3.46
N PRO A 109 -10.01 -0.11 2.12
CA PRO A 109 -9.48 -1.17 1.28
C PRO A 109 -7.98 -1.38 1.51
N LEU A 110 -7.52 -2.63 1.45
CA LEU A 110 -6.09 -2.92 1.50
C LEU A 110 -5.34 -2.26 0.33
N GLU A 111 -5.96 -2.20 -0.84
CA GLU A 111 -5.38 -1.60 -2.04
C GLU A 111 -4.92 -0.16 -1.79
N ASP A 112 -5.69 0.60 -1.03
CA ASP A 112 -5.35 1.99 -0.68
C ASP A 112 -4.07 2.05 0.16
N VAL A 113 -3.90 1.14 1.12
CA VAL A 113 -2.67 1.01 1.92
C VAL A 113 -1.47 0.64 1.04
N LEU A 114 -1.68 -0.20 0.03
CA LEU A 114 -0.61 -0.61 -0.87
C LEU A 114 -0.21 0.52 -1.83
N ARG A 115 -1.18 1.32 -2.29
CA ARG A 115 -0.96 2.51 -3.13
C ARG A 115 -0.19 3.59 -2.39
N ILE A 116 -0.52 3.88 -1.11
CA ILE A 116 0.27 4.83 -0.32
C ILE A 116 1.72 4.35 -0.14
N CYS A 117 1.95 3.03 -0.02
CA CYS A 117 3.32 2.51 0.06
C CYS A 117 4.10 2.76 -1.24
N VAL A 118 3.44 2.62 -2.41
CA VAL A 118 4.05 2.99 -3.70
C VAL A 118 4.43 4.47 -3.71
N TRP A 119 3.53 5.35 -3.23
CA TRP A 119 3.82 6.78 -3.12
C TRP A 119 5.00 7.07 -2.18
N ILE A 120 5.09 6.40 -1.02
CA ILE A 120 6.24 6.55 -0.10
C ILE A 120 7.55 6.14 -0.80
N GLY A 121 7.51 5.07 -1.59
CA GLY A 121 8.66 4.61 -2.39
C GLY A 121 9.09 5.64 -3.43
N TYR A 122 8.13 6.22 -4.16
CA TYR A 122 8.38 7.25 -5.16
C TYR A 122 8.88 8.57 -4.54
N ASN A 123 8.30 8.98 -3.42
CA ASN A 123 8.64 10.21 -2.67
C ASN A 123 9.69 9.98 -1.58
N ARG A 124 10.47 8.90 -1.67
CA ARG A 124 11.48 8.51 -0.68
C ARG A 124 12.45 9.63 -0.31
N GLY A 125 12.82 10.50 -1.25
CA GLY A 125 13.73 11.61 -0.98
C GLY A 125 13.18 12.65 0.01
N PHE A 126 11.86 12.70 0.18
CA PHE A 126 11.16 13.72 0.97
C PHE A 126 10.47 13.14 2.22
N CYS A 127 10.47 11.81 2.38
CA CYS A 127 9.88 11.16 3.55
C CYS A 127 10.91 11.01 4.68
N PRO A 128 10.49 11.00 5.96
CA PRO A 128 11.36 10.63 7.08
C PRO A 128 11.96 9.24 6.91
N ARG A 129 13.20 9.04 7.39
CA ARG A 129 13.94 7.78 7.23
C ARG A 129 13.24 6.61 7.93
N GLU A 130 12.59 6.88 9.03
CA GLU A 130 11.83 5.94 9.86
C GLU A 130 10.62 5.42 9.09
N LEU A 131 9.89 6.31 8.42
CA LEU A 131 8.75 5.96 7.57
C LEU A 131 9.19 5.10 6.38
N ILE A 132 10.27 5.47 5.71
CA ILE A 132 10.86 4.68 4.63
C ILE A 132 11.40 3.33 5.14
N GLY A 133 11.82 3.30 6.40
CA GLY A 133 12.47 2.17 7.05
C GLY A 133 11.52 1.08 7.49
N CYS A 134 10.23 1.39 7.70
CA CYS A 134 9.26 0.46 8.24
C CYS A 134 8.97 -0.70 7.26
N PHE A 135 8.57 -1.85 7.82
CA PHE A 135 8.33 -3.06 7.03
C PHE A 135 7.21 -2.86 6.02
N GLY A 136 6.09 -2.24 6.41
CA GLY A 136 4.97 -1.96 5.51
C GLY A 136 5.36 -1.07 4.33
N ALA A 137 6.16 -0.01 4.53
CA ALA A 137 6.62 0.84 3.43
C ALA A 137 7.57 0.10 2.46
N LYS A 138 8.35 -0.86 2.95
CA LYS A 138 9.28 -1.65 2.12
C LYS A 138 8.58 -2.79 1.36
N GLN A 139 7.67 -3.49 2.03
CA GLN A 139 7.00 -4.67 1.46
C GLN A 139 5.72 -4.29 0.69
N GLY A 140 5.01 -3.24 1.13
CA GLY A 140 3.78 -2.76 0.52
C GLY A 140 3.85 -2.56 -0.99
N PRO A 141 4.90 -1.92 -1.55
CA PRO A 141 4.99 -1.76 -3.01
C PRO A 141 5.16 -3.10 -3.73
N ARG A 142 5.80 -4.09 -3.10
CA ARG A 142 5.94 -5.44 -3.66
C ARG A 142 4.61 -6.19 -3.62
N LEU A 143 3.87 -6.04 -2.54
CA LEU A 143 2.53 -6.59 -2.38
C LEU A 143 1.54 -5.97 -3.37
N TRP A 144 1.64 -4.66 -3.59
CA TRP A 144 0.82 -3.89 -4.53
C TRP A 144 0.80 -4.51 -5.93
N VAL A 145 1.96 -4.96 -6.42
CA VAL A 145 2.11 -5.60 -7.74
C VAL A 145 1.16 -6.77 -7.93
N PHE A 146 0.86 -7.53 -6.87
CA PHE A 146 0.03 -8.74 -6.92
C PHE A 146 -1.39 -8.52 -6.39
N LEU A 147 -1.56 -7.64 -5.40
CA LEU A 147 -2.81 -7.51 -4.64
C LEU A 147 -3.69 -6.36 -5.14
N ASP A 148 -3.14 -5.33 -5.78
CA ASP A 148 -3.96 -4.30 -6.43
C ASP A 148 -4.43 -4.81 -7.80
N ARG A 149 -5.61 -5.43 -7.81
CA ARG A 149 -6.18 -6.07 -9.01
C ARG A 149 -6.39 -5.11 -10.18
N GLN A 150 -6.61 -3.83 -9.88
CA GLN A 150 -6.92 -2.83 -10.90
C GLN A 150 -5.65 -2.22 -11.49
N TYR A 151 -4.69 -1.83 -10.66
CA TYR A 151 -3.53 -1.04 -11.10
C TYR A 151 -2.17 -1.73 -10.90
N GLY A 152 -2.14 -2.86 -10.21
CA GLY A 152 -0.94 -3.68 -10.04
C GLY A 152 -0.40 -4.23 -11.36
N THR A 153 0.90 -4.44 -11.42
CA THR A 153 1.63 -4.79 -12.64
C THR A 153 1.72 -6.28 -12.94
N ASN A 154 1.32 -7.15 -12.01
CA ASN A 154 1.32 -8.60 -12.21
C ASN A 154 -0.12 -9.14 -12.16
N ARG A 155 -0.78 -9.13 -13.32
CA ARG A 155 -2.16 -9.59 -13.48
C ARG A 155 -2.29 -11.10 -13.72
N ASP A 156 -1.17 -11.81 -13.97
CA ASP A 156 -1.18 -13.16 -14.55
C ASP A 156 -0.52 -14.26 -13.69
N SER A 157 -0.04 -13.97 -12.47
CA SER A 157 0.52 -15.01 -11.61
C SER A 157 -0.59 -15.81 -10.91
N GLY A 158 -1.13 -16.81 -11.62
CA GLY A 158 -1.97 -17.85 -11.04
C GLY A 158 -1.21 -18.65 -9.97
N PHE A 159 -1.68 -18.55 -8.72
CA PHE A 159 -1.31 -19.40 -7.58
C PHE A 159 -2.58 -19.90 -6.86
#